data_AF-A0A8S4QNG9-F1
#
_entry.id   AF-A0A8S4QNG9-F1
#
_cell.length_a   1.000
_cell.length_b   1.000
_cell.length_c   1.000
_cell.angle_alpha   90.00
_cell.angle_beta   90.00
_cell.angle_gamma   90.00
#
_symmetry.space_group_name_H-M   'P 1'
#
loop_
_entity.id
_entity.type
_entity.pdbx_description
1 polymer ?
#
loop_
_entity_poly.entity_id
_entity_poly.type
_entity_poly.pdbx_seq_one_letter_code
_entity_poly.pdbx_strand_id
1 'polypeptide(L)'
;MKTIDFTTEQQLLVPPPTDPYDAFRLFIDDDLLDLIVRETNANAVRVGAADNVKRNSQINNWKVLTKEELMTFLGLLLHTGTIRLNSICDY
;
A
#
# COMPACT_ATOMS: atom_id res chain seq x y z
N MET A 1 25.35 18.74 -29.03
CA MET A 1 24.56 18.45 -27.82
C MET A 1 23.30 19.29 -27.92
N LYS A 2 22.10 18.69 -27.94
CA LYS A 2 20.85 19.45 -27.99
C LYS A 2 20.63 20.09 -26.62
N THR A 3 20.44 21.40 -26.57
CA THR A 3 19.97 22.11 -25.38
C THR A 3 18.50 21.75 -25.17
N ILE A 4 18.17 21.26 -23.98
CA ILE A 4 16.79 21.04 -23.54
C ILE A 4 16.48 22.22 -22.64
N ASP A 5 15.63 23.14 -23.13
CA ASP A 5 15.19 24.28 -22.34
C ASP A 5 14.04 23.85 -21.46
N PHE A 6 14.26 23.83 -20.14
CA PHE A 6 13.20 23.59 -19.16
C PHE A 6 12.35 24.86 -19.04
N THR A 7 11.26 24.93 -19.80
CA THR A 7 10.37 26.11 -19.88
C THR A 7 9.33 26.18 -18.76
N THR A 8 9.19 25.13 -17.97
CA THR A 8 8.17 25.02 -16.92
C THR A 8 8.74 25.39 -15.56
N GLU A 9 7.99 26.16 -14.79
CA GLU A 9 8.36 26.49 -13.41
C GLU A 9 8.45 25.23 -12.54
N GLN A 10 9.49 25.15 -11.71
CA GLN A 10 9.70 24.03 -10.79
C GLN A 10 8.72 24.16 -9.61
N GLN A 11 7.54 23.56 -9.74
CA GLN A 11 6.49 23.57 -8.73
C GLN A 11 5.75 22.22 -8.67
N LEU A 12 4.98 22.02 -7.59
CA LEU A 12 4.01 20.94 -7.55
C LEU A 12 2.92 21.20 -8.59
N LEU A 13 2.57 20.16 -9.36
CA LEU A 13 1.47 20.21 -10.32
C LEU A 13 0.10 20.00 -9.66
N VAL A 14 0.08 20.03 -8.34
CA VAL A 14 -1.08 19.84 -7.47
C VAL A 14 -1.03 20.89 -6.36
N PRO A 15 -2.17 21.22 -5.74
CA PRO A 15 -2.16 22.06 -4.55
C PRO A 15 -1.21 21.49 -3.49
N PRO A 16 -0.44 22.35 -2.80
CA PRO A 16 0.39 21.91 -1.69
C PRO A 16 -0.47 21.21 -0.62
N PRO A 17 -0.02 20.07 -0.06
CA PRO A 17 -0.76 19.37 0.97
C PRO A 17 -0.87 20.23 2.23
N THR A 18 -2.02 20.16 2.92
CA THR A 18 -2.27 20.99 4.11
C THR A 18 -1.85 20.32 5.41
N ASP A 19 -1.75 18.98 5.40
CA ASP A 19 -1.30 18.18 6.52
C ASP A 19 -0.48 16.94 6.06
N PRO A 20 0.12 16.16 6.99
CA PRO A 20 0.91 14.98 6.64
C PRO A 20 0.11 13.87 5.94
N TYR A 21 -1.19 13.75 6.21
CA TYR A 21 -2.06 12.77 5.57
C TYR A 21 -2.34 13.13 4.12
N ASP A 22 -2.62 14.41 3.83
CA ASP A 22 -2.73 14.93 2.47
C ASP A 22 -1.44 14.66 1.68
N ALA A 23 -0.28 14.93 2.30
CA ALA A 23 1.01 14.68 1.68
C ALA A 23 1.22 13.19 1.35
N PHE A 24 0.79 12.29 2.24
CA PHE A 24 0.81 10.85 2.01
C PHE A 24 -0.11 10.44 0.84
N ARG A 25 -1.33 11.01 0.78
CA ARG A 25 -2.33 10.70 -0.25
C ARG A 25 -1.96 11.22 -1.65
N LEU A 26 -0.97 12.12 -1.77
CA LEU A 26 -0.38 12.48 -3.07
C LEU A 26 0.37 11.31 -3.73
N PHE A 27 0.91 10.39 -2.94
CA PHE A 27 1.64 9.21 -3.44
C PHE A 27 0.80 7.94 -3.41
N ILE A 28 -0.04 7.81 -2.39
CA ILE A 28 -0.92 6.67 -2.21
C ILE A 28 -2.33 7.13 -2.53
N ASP A 29 -2.66 7.18 -3.82
CA ASP A 29 -3.98 7.58 -4.31
C ASP A 29 -5.00 6.42 -4.30
N ASP A 30 -6.25 6.73 -4.65
CA ASP A 30 -7.32 5.74 -4.66
C ASP A 30 -7.13 4.65 -5.71
N ASP A 31 -6.56 4.98 -6.87
CA ASP A 31 -6.33 4.05 -7.96
C ASP A 31 -5.27 3.01 -7.59
N LEU A 32 -4.18 3.45 -6.94
CA LEU A 32 -3.14 2.58 -6.42
C LEU A 32 -3.69 1.66 -5.32
N LEU A 33 -4.46 2.22 -4.38
CA LEU A 33 -5.09 1.43 -3.32
C LEU A 33 -6.03 0.37 -3.89
N ASP A 34 -6.87 0.73 -4.87
CA ASP A 34 -7.80 -0.21 -5.50
C ASP A 34 -7.05 -1.28 -6.30
N LEU A 35 -5.95 -0.93 -6.96
CA LEU A 35 -5.08 -1.88 -7.62
C LEU A 35 -4.50 -2.89 -6.62
N ILE A 36 -3.96 -2.43 -5.49
CA ILE A 36 -3.39 -3.30 -4.45
C ILE A 36 -4.48 -4.24 -3.91
N VAL A 37 -5.65 -3.71 -3.57
CA VAL A 37 -6.78 -4.50 -3.06
C VAL A 37 -7.18 -5.59 -4.06
N ARG A 38 -7.37 -5.22 -5.34
CA ARG A 38 -7.76 -6.15 -6.39
C ARG A 38 -6.74 -7.26 -6.57
N GLU A 39 -5.46 -6.90 -6.74
CA GLU A 39 -4.41 -7.88 -7.00
C GLU A 39 -4.13 -8.77 -5.79
N THR A 40 -4.21 -8.23 -4.57
CA THR A 40 -4.02 -9.02 -3.34
C THR A 40 -5.12 -10.05 -3.17
N ASN A 41 -6.39 -9.66 -3.37
CA ASN A 41 -7.50 -10.59 -3.31
C ASN A 41 -7.46 -11.64 -4.44
N ALA A 42 -7.13 -11.22 -5.66
CA ALA A 42 -6.94 -12.15 -6.78
C ALA A 42 -5.81 -13.15 -6.50
N ASN A 43 -4.72 -12.68 -5.88
CA ASN A 43 -3.63 -13.54 -5.46
C ASN A 43 -4.06 -14.54 -4.39
N ALA A 44 -4.85 -14.11 -3.40
CA ALA A 44 -5.33 -15.01 -2.36
C ALA A 44 -6.16 -16.17 -2.93
N VAL A 45 -7.00 -15.91 -3.93
CA VAL A 45 -7.74 -16.95 -4.66
C VAL A 45 -6.78 -17.91 -5.37
N ARG A 46 -5.79 -17.39 -6.09
CA ARG A 46 -4.79 -18.24 -6.80
C ARG A 46 -4.00 -19.12 -5.83
N VAL A 47 -3.56 -18.56 -4.70
CA VAL A 47 -2.81 -19.29 -3.67
C VAL A 47 -3.70 -20.33 -3.00
N GLY A 48 -4.95 -19.99 -2.67
CA GLY A 48 -5.89 -20.92 -2.04
C GLY A 48 -6.29 -22.09 -2.94
N ALA A 49 -6.24 -21.91 -4.26
CA ALA A 49 -6.56 -22.94 -5.25
C ALA A 49 -5.37 -23.85 -5.61
N ALA A 50 -4.17 -23.63 -5.05
CA ALA A 50 -3.00 -24.44 -5.36
C ALA A 50 -3.07 -25.85 -4.76
N ASP A 51 -2.59 -26.86 -5.50
CA ASP A 51 -2.71 -28.29 -5.12
C ASP A 51 -1.99 -28.65 -3.80
N ASN A 52 -1.04 -27.83 -3.35
CA ASN A 52 -0.22 -28.07 -2.17
C ASN A 52 -0.68 -27.28 -0.92
N VAL A 53 -1.87 -26.67 -0.95
CA VAL A 53 -2.39 -25.94 0.22
C VAL A 53 -2.75 -26.92 1.33
N LYS A 54 -2.05 -26.81 2.46
CA LYS A 54 -2.37 -27.59 3.66
C LYS A 54 -3.74 -27.21 4.19
N ARG A 55 -4.48 -28.19 4.72
CA ARG A 55 -5.82 -27.97 5.30
C ARG A 55 -5.84 -26.89 6.40
N ASN A 56 -4.78 -26.77 7.19
CA ASN A 56 -4.64 -25.78 8.27
C ASN A 56 -4.00 -24.46 7.82
N SER A 57 -3.79 -24.25 6.51
CA SER A 57 -3.26 -22.99 6.00
C SER A 57 -4.24 -21.85 6.25
N GLN A 58 -3.73 -20.68 6.67
CA GLN A 58 -4.55 -19.50 6.90
C GLN A 58 -5.23 -18.99 5.63
N ILE A 59 -4.68 -19.29 4.45
CA ILE A 59 -5.28 -18.90 3.18
C ILE A 59 -6.68 -19.49 2.98
N ASN A 60 -6.97 -20.64 3.61
CA ASN A 60 -8.31 -21.25 3.56
C ASN A 60 -9.37 -20.43 4.31
N ASN A 61 -8.94 -19.53 5.19
CA ASN A 61 -9.78 -18.61 5.95
C ASN A 61 -9.63 -17.15 5.46
N TRP A 62 -9.09 -16.94 4.25
CA TRP A 62 -8.90 -15.61 3.70
C TRP A 62 -10.23 -14.85 3.63
N LYS A 63 -10.20 -13.60 4.07
CA LYS A 63 -11.30 -12.64 3.92
C LYS A 63 -10.90 -11.62 2.87
N VAL A 64 -11.88 -11.16 2.10
CA VAL A 64 -11.66 -10.11 1.10
C VAL A 64 -11.10 -8.88 1.81
N LEU A 65 -9.88 -8.50 1.43
CA LEU A 65 -9.24 -7.27 1.89
C LEU A 65 -10.03 -6.07 1.39
N THR A 66 -10.34 -5.11 2.26
CA THR A 66 -10.92 -3.82 1.87
C THR A 66 -9.87 -2.70 1.81
N LYS A 67 -10.25 -1.57 1.19
CA LYS A 67 -9.40 -0.38 1.12
C LYS A 67 -9.16 0.22 2.51
N GLU A 68 -10.17 0.20 3.39
CA GLU A 68 -10.06 0.68 4.78
C GLU A 68 -9.09 -0.18 5.61
N GLU A 69 -9.17 -1.51 5.44
CA GLU A 69 -8.24 -2.45 6.07
C GLU A 69 -6.81 -2.24 5.57
N LEU A 70 -6.64 -2.06 4.26
CA LEU A 70 -5.34 -1.74 3.67
C LEU A 70 -4.78 -0.41 4.19
N MET A 71 -5.59 0.64 4.27
CA MET A 71 -5.19 1.93 4.82
C MET A 71 -4.79 1.82 6.30
N THR A 72 -5.53 1.04 7.08
CA THR A 72 -5.18 0.74 8.47
C THR A 72 -3.83 0.03 8.54
N PHE A 73 -3.62 -1.00 7.72
CA PHE A 73 -2.36 -1.72 7.64
C PHE A 73 -1.18 -0.82 7.27
N LEU A 74 -1.34 0.08 6.29
CA LEU A 74 -0.31 1.04 5.91
C LEU A 74 0.01 2.02 7.05
N GLY A 75 -1.01 2.46 7.80
CA GLY A 75 -0.81 3.27 8.99
C GLY A 75 0.03 2.55 10.06
N LEU A 76 -0.29 1.29 10.35
CA LEU A 76 0.49 0.46 11.27
C LEU A 76 1.92 0.25 10.76
N LEU A 77 2.08 -0.03 9.46
CA LEU A 77 3.38 -0.22 8.83
C LEU A 77 4.26 1.03 8.98
N LEU A 78 3.71 2.22 8.72
CA LEU A 78 4.42 3.48 8.92
C LEU A 78 4.75 3.70 10.41
N HIS A 79 3.84 3.34 11.32
CA HIS A 79 4.10 3.45 12.75
C HIS A 79 5.29 2.60 13.19
N THR A 80 5.46 1.39 12.62
CA THR A 80 6.64 0.55 12.90
C THR A 80 7.97 1.25 12.57
N GLY A 81 7.99 2.15 11.58
CA GLY A 81 9.18 2.96 11.25
C GLY A 81 9.47 4.08 12.25
N THR A 82 8.49 4.46 13.08
CA THR A 82 8.61 5.54 14.08
C THR A 82 8.99 5.05 15.47
N ILE A 83 8.95 3.74 15.70
CA ILE A 83 9.30 3.12 16.98
C ILE A 83 10.43 2.10 16.79
N ARG A 84 11.21 1.87 17.85
CA ARG A 84 12.23 0.81 17.86
C ARG A 84 11.68 -0.40 18.59
N LEU A 85 11.48 -1.48 17.85
CA LEU A 85 11.16 -2.80 18.39
C LEU A 85 12.31 -3.76 18.13
N ASN A 86 12.46 -4.76 19.01
CA ASN A 86 13.46 -5.80 18.86
C ASN A 86 13.09 -6.77 17.71
N SER A 87 11.78 -6.96 17.48
CA SER A 87 11.25 -7.73 16.36
C SER A 87 9.85 -7.25 15.96
N ILE A 88 9.40 -7.63 14.77
CA ILE A 88 8.04 -7.36 14.31
C ILE A 88 6.98 -8.14 15.09
N CYS A 89 7.36 -9.25 15.74
CA CYS A 89 6.47 -10.04 16.58
C CYS A 89 6.13 -9.35 17.92
N ASP A 90 6.89 -8.32 18.29
CA ASP A 90 6.68 -7.54 19.51
C ASP A 90 5.74 -6.34 19.30
N TYR A 91 5.22 -6.17 18.08
CA TYR A 91 4.23 -5.15 17.69
C TYR A 91 2.81 -5.68 17.85
#